data_AF-A0AAD6H2H7-F1
#
_entry.id   AF-A0AAD6H2H7-F1
#
_cell.length_a   1.000
_cell.length_b   1.000
_cell.length_c   1.000
_cell.angle_alpha   90.00
_cell.angle_beta   90.00
_cell.angle_gamma   90.00
#
_symmetry.space_group_name_H-M   'P 1'
#
loop_
_entity.id
_entity.type
_entity.pdbx_description
1 polymer ?
#
loop_
_entity_poly.entity_id
_entity_poly.type
_entity_poly.pdbx_seq_one_letter_code
_entity_poly.pdbx_strand_id
1 'polypeptide(L)' 'MARGPELPPYVRERICELKRSAKWGAKRIQKHAYPHIPLSTIHYTLRQEAKRVHGISIPRPGPPRKLTEEDRDRVYDTI' A
#
# COMPACT_ATOMS: atom_id res chain seq x y z
N MET A 1 -1.82 18.74 5.85
CA MET A 1 -0.54 18.07 6.16
C MET A 1 -0.30 16.96 5.15
N ALA A 2 0.85 16.96 4.47
CA ALA A 2 1.23 15.86 3.59
C ALA A 2 1.38 14.58 4.42
N ARG A 3 0.91 13.45 3.88
CA ARG A 3 1.12 12.15 4.53
C ARG A 3 2.62 11.81 4.42
N GLY A 4 3.21 11.33 5.51
CA GLY A 4 4.58 10.84 5.53
C GLY A 4 4.79 9.63 4.61
N PRO A 5 6.05 9.17 4.48
CA PRO A 5 6.37 8.00 3.67
C PRO A 5 5.58 6.77 4.12
N GLU A 6 5.36 5.82 3.19
CA GLU A 6 4.70 4.57 3.53
C GLU A 6 5.55 3.77 4.53
N LEU A 7 4.88 3.00 5.41
CA LEU A 7 5.57 2.08 6.32
C LEU A 7 6.43 1.08 5.52
N PRO A 8 7.61 0.71 6.02
CA PRO A 8 8.44 -0.31 5.37
C PRO A 8 7.69 -1.64 5.19
N PRO A 9 7.96 -2.41 4.12
CA PRO A 9 7.27 -3.68 3.83
C PRO A 9 7.26 -4.66 5.02
N TYR A 10 8.40 -4.85 5.69
CA TYR A 10 8.52 -5.75 6.84
C TYR A 10 7.64 -5.34 8.02
N VAL A 11 7.47 -4.03 8.26
CA VAL A 11 6.58 -3.51 9.31
C VAL A 11 5.13 -3.81 8.96
N ARG A 12 4.74 -3.65 7.70
CA ARG A 12 3.38 -3.95 7.23
C ARG A 12 3.07 -5.43 7.37
N GLU A 13 3.99 -6.30 6.94
CA GLU A 13 3.87 -7.74 7.06
C GLU A 13 3.72 -8.16 8.53
N ARG A 14 4.56 -7.63 9.41
CA ARG A 14 4.49 -7.93 10.85
C ARG A 14 3.17 -7.45 11.49
N ILE A 15 2.64 -6.29 11.10
CA ILE A 15 1.31 -5.83 11.53
C ILE A 15 0.22 -6.83 11.12
N CYS A 16 0.27 -7.30 9.87
CA CYS A 16 -0.70 -8.27 9.35
C CYS A 16 -0.55 -9.66 9.98
N GLU A 17 0.68 -10.07 10.30
CA GLU A 17 0.97 -11.30 11.04
C GLU A 17 0.39 -11.26 12.46
N LEU A 18 0.59 -10.16 13.21
CA LEU A 18 0.01 -9.99 14.54
C LEU A 18 -1.53 -10.07 14.53
N LYS A 19 -2.16 -9.58 13.46
CA LYS A 19 -3.61 -9.70 13.26
C LYS A 19 -4.03 -11.14 12.93
N ARG A 20 -3.28 -11.86 12.08
CA ARG A 20 -3.63 -13.21 11.61
C ARG A 20 -3.35 -14.28 12.66
N SER A 21 -2.14 -14.31 13.20
CA SER A 21 -1.61 -15.33 14.10
C SER A 21 -2.05 -15.09 15.54
N ALA A 22 -1.81 -13.89 16.07
CA ALA A 22 -2.11 -13.57 17.47
C ALA A 22 -3.54 -13.00 17.68
N LYS A 23 -4.30 -12.78 16.60
CA LYS A 23 -5.66 -12.18 16.61
C LYS A 23 -5.72 -10.79 17.27
N TRP A 24 -4.62 -10.03 17.26
CA TRP A 24 -4.59 -8.71 17.87
C TRP A 24 -5.45 -7.69 17.11
N GLY A 25 -6.18 -6.85 17.84
CA GLY A 25 -6.86 -5.67 17.29
C GLY A 25 -5.90 -4.50 17.05
N ALA A 26 -6.25 -3.57 16.18
CA ALA A 26 -5.42 -2.41 15.83
C ALA A 26 -4.95 -1.60 17.04
N LYS A 27 -5.83 -1.37 18.04
CA LYS A 27 -5.48 -0.70 19.30
C LYS A 27 -4.41 -1.46 20.10
N ARG A 28 -4.48 -2.79 20.12
CA ARG A 28 -3.51 -3.65 20.82
C ARG A 28 -2.16 -3.63 20.09
N ILE A 29 -2.18 -3.70 18.76
CA ILE A 29 -0.98 -3.60 17.92
C ILE A 29 -0.29 -2.25 18.13
N GLN A 30 -1.04 -1.15 18.14
CA GLN A 30 -0.48 0.17 18.43
C GLN A 30 0.14 0.22 19.82
N LYS A 31 -0.63 -0.17 20.86
CA LYS A 31 -0.20 -0.05 22.25
C LYS A 31 1.04 -0.88 22.57
N HIS A 32 1.16 -2.09 22.01
CA HIS A 32 2.18 -3.05 22.44
C HIS A 32 3.31 -3.29 21.45
N ALA A 33 3.07 -3.15 20.13
CA ALA A 33 4.10 -3.42 19.12
C ALA A 33 4.61 -2.13 18.46
N TYR A 34 3.71 -1.17 18.19
CA TYR A 34 4.06 0.02 17.42
C TYR A 34 3.44 1.32 18.00
N PRO A 35 3.88 1.80 19.18
CA PRO A 35 3.31 3.00 19.81
C PRO A 35 3.53 4.28 18.99
N HIS A 36 4.62 4.32 18.23
CA HIS A 36 5.00 5.45 17.37
C HIS A 36 4.22 5.50 16.05
N ILE A 37 3.55 4.41 15.65
CA ILE A 37 2.76 4.38 14.43
C ILE A 37 1.33 4.84 14.78
N PRO A 38 0.79 5.84 14.07
CA PRO A 38 -0.59 6.26 14.28
C PRO A 38 -1.58 5.11 14.10
N LEU A 39 -2.59 5.05 14.96
CA LEU A 39 -3.64 4.02 14.89
C LEU A 39 -4.33 4.00 13.53
N SER A 40 -4.52 5.18 12.91
CA SER A 40 -5.07 5.32 11.55
C SER A 40 -4.21 4.62 10.50
N THR A 41 -2.88 4.71 10.61
CA THR A 41 -1.94 4.02 9.73
C THR A 41 -2.04 2.51 9.90
N ILE A 42 -2.17 1.99 11.13
CA ILE A 42 -2.36 0.56 11.38
C ILE A 42 -3.68 0.07 10.77
N HIS A 43 -4.79 0.80 10.98
CA HIS A 43 -6.06 0.47 10.35
C HIS A 43 -5.97 0.46 8.82
N TYR A 44 -5.32 1.47 8.25
CA TYR A 44 -5.13 1.57 6.82
C TYR A 44 -4.34 0.37 6.30
N THR A 45 -3.22 0.02 6.93
CA THR A 45 -2.39 -1.14 6.58
C THR A 45 -3.19 -2.44 6.58
N LEU A 46 -3.97 -2.69 7.64
CA LEU A 46 -4.81 -3.89 7.74
C LEU A 46 -5.92 -3.95 6.68
N ARG A 47 -6.49 -2.80 6.29
CA ARG A 47 -7.49 -2.74 5.20
C ARG A 47 -6.88 -2.97 3.83
N GLN A 48 -5.67 -2.44 3.60
CA GLN A 48 -4.98 -2.61 2.31
C GLN A 48 -4.40 -4.01 2.12
N GLU A 49 -4.22 -4.79 3.19
CA GLU A 49 -3.69 -6.15 3.11
C GLU A 49 -4.43 -7.01 2.08
N ALA A 50 -5.78 -6.97 2.07
CA ALA A 50 -6.59 -7.72 1.10
C ALA A 50 -6.41 -7.25 -0.36
N LYS A 51 -5.90 -6.03 -0.57
CA LYS A 51 -5.66 -5.44 -1.88
C LYS A 51 -4.21 -5.60 -2.35
N ARG A 52 -3.26 -5.79 -1.43
CA ARG A 52 -1.85 -5.97 -1.75
C ARG A 52 -1.60 -7.41 -2.18
N VAL A 53 -1.16 -7.60 -3.41
CA VAL A 53 -0.67 -8.88 -3.91
C VAL A 53 0.84 -8.93 -3.65
N HIS A 54 1.31 -9.95 -2.95
CA HIS A 54 2.72 -10.12 -2.53
C HIS A 54 3.32 -8.98 -1.68
N GLY A 55 2.51 -8.26 -0.90
CA GLY A 55 3.01 -7.20 0.01
C GLY A 55 3.48 -5.90 -0.68
N ILE A 56 3.33 -5.82 -2.01
CA ILE A 56 3.69 -4.65 -2.81
C ILE A 56 2.56 -3.61 -2.72
N SER A 57 2.94 -2.35 -2.57
CA SER A 57 2.01 -1.22 -2.61
C SER A 57 1.45 -1.05 -4.02
N ILE A 58 0.14 -0.85 -4.15
CA ILE A 58 -0.48 -0.55 -5.44
C ILE A 58 0.05 0.81 -5.91
N PRO A 59 0.68 0.90 -7.09
CA PRO A 59 1.11 2.19 -7.64
C PRO A 59 -0.12 3.08 -7.82
N ARG A 60 0.02 4.38 -7.52
CA ARG A 60 -1.07 5.31 -7.79
C ARG A 60 -1.32 5.34 -9.30
N PRO A 61 -2.57 5.27 -9.75
CA PRO A 61 -2.87 5.49 -11.16
C PRO A 61 -2.31 6.86 -11.53
N GLY A 62 -1.45 6.88 -12.54
CA GLY A 62 -0.92 8.11 -13.10
C GLY A 62 -2.02 8.89 -13.81
N PRO A 63 -1.75 10.15 -14.20
CA PRO A 63 -2.63 10.85 -15.13
C PRO A 63 -2.81 10.00 -16.40
N PRO A 64 -4.01 9.98 -17.00
CA PRO A 64 -4.23 9.28 -18.25
C PRO A 64 -3.27 9.81 -19.32
N ARG A 65 -2.73 8.89 -20.13
CA ARG A 65 -1.88 9.27 -21.25
C ARG A 65 -2.74 9.96 -22.31
N LYS A 66 -2.18 11.00 -22.94
CA LYS A 66 -2.85 11.70 -24.06
C LYS A 66 -2.93 10.85 -25.32
N LEU A 67 -2.04 9.86 -25.44
CA LEU A 67 -1.94 8.97 -26.59
C LEU A 67 -2.44 7.58 -26.19
N THR A 68 -3.33 7.02 -27.00
CA THR A 68 -3.76 5.62 -26.87
C THR A 68 -2.62 4.68 -27.31
N GLU A 69 -2.72 3.39 -26.98
CA GLU A 69 -1.72 2.41 -27.45
C GLU A 69 -1.73 2.31 -28.99
N GLU A 70 -2.90 2.41 -29.61
CA GLU A 70 -3.08 2.40 -31.07
C GLU A 70 -2.42 3.61 -31.75
N ASP A 71 -2.57 4.80 -31.16
CA ASP A 71 -1.94 6.01 -31.71
C ASP A 71 -0.41 5.99 -31.57
N ARG A 72 0.12 5.24 -30.60
CA ARG A 72 1.57 5.04 -30.45
C ARG A 72 2.13 4.13 -31.55
N ASP A 73 1.42 3.06 -31.88
CA ASP A 73 1.87 2.12 -32.91
C ASP A 73 1.89 2.80 -34.30
N ARG A 74 0.95 3.71 -34.57
CA ARG A 74 0.97 4.58 -35.76
C ARG A 74 2.19 5.50 -35.86
N VAL A 75 2.72 5.96 -34.72
CA VAL A 75 3.94 6.78 -34.67
C VAL A 75 5.19 5.94 -34.93
N TYR A 76 5.19 4.67 -34.55
CA TYR A 76 6.31 3.76 -34.86
C TYR A 76 6.33 3.29 -36.31
N ASP A 77 5.16 3.12 -36.94
CA ASP A 77 5.05 2.73 -38.36
C ASP A 77 5.42 3.86 -39.35
N THR A 78 5.59 5.09 -38.86
CA THR A 78 5.90 6.28 -39.68
C THR A 78 7.38 6.70 -39.67
N ILE A 79 8.26 5.93 -39.02
CA ILE A 79 9.73 6.13 -38.97
C ILE A 79 10.43 5.00 -39.71
#